data_AF-A0A0G4KHQ4-F1
#
_entry.id   AF-A0A0G4KHQ4-F1
#
_cell.length_a   1.000
_cell.length_b   1.000
_cell.length_c   1.000
_cell.angle_alpha   90.00
_cell.angle_beta   90.00
_cell.angle_gamma   90.00
#
_symmetry.space_group_name_H-M   'P 1'
#
loop_
_entity.id
_entity.type
_entity.pdbx_description
1 polymer ?
#
loop_
_entity_poly.entity_id
_entity_poly.type
_entity_poly.pdbx_seq_one_letter_code
_entity_poly.pdbx_strand_id
1 'polypeptide(L)'
;DECSSAQVVFHERYWKDVSQDAKDFILHLLQPEPEKRWTSEEALSHAWLSGDSATDHNLLPEIKAYMAKARLRRGIEMVKLANRIESLKLQEDDPDDTDFRDEDFAKHTTLSQDKKALSKA
;
A
#
# COMPACT_ATOMS: atom_id res chain seq x y z
N ASP A 1 -8.54 3.12 -9.81
CA ASP A 1 -10.01 2.99 -9.82
C ASP A 1 -10.76 4.30 -9.95
N GLU A 2 -10.42 5.34 -9.19
CA GLU A 2 -11.16 6.63 -9.27
C GLU A 2 -10.99 7.33 -10.62
N CYS A 3 -9.76 7.44 -11.14
CA CYS A 3 -9.51 8.06 -12.45
C CYS A 3 -9.99 7.23 -13.66
N SER A 4 -10.34 5.95 -13.45
CA SER A 4 -10.82 5.06 -14.52
C SER A 4 -12.35 4.92 -14.55
N SER A 5 -13.03 5.19 -13.44
CA SER A 5 -14.50 5.10 -13.32
C SER A 5 -15.18 6.46 -13.16
N ALA A 6 -14.43 7.54 -12.93
CA ALA A 6 -14.92 8.90 -12.67
C ALA A 6 -15.93 9.02 -11.51
N GLN A 7 -15.97 8.04 -10.60
CA GLN A 7 -16.73 8.17 -9.36
C GLN A 7 -15.90 8.93 -8.33
N VAL A 8 -16.06 10.25 -8.31
CA VAL A 8 -15.43 11.13 -7.32
C VAL A 8 -16.47 11.55 -6.29
N VAL A 9 -16.18 11.29 -5.02
CA VAL A 9 -17.03 11.71 -3.89
C VAL A 9 -16.36 12.85 -3.14
N PHE A 10 -16.96 14.04 -3.19
CA PHE A 10 -16.50 15.21 -2.44
C PHE A 10 -16.98 15.15 -0.99
N HIS A 11 -16.28 14.37 -0.16
CA HIS A 11 -16.63 14.22 1.24
C HIS A 11 -16.61 15.54 2.01
N GLU A 12 -17.74 15.87 2.65
CA GLU A 12 -17.94 17.13 3.40
C GLU A 12 -16.84 17.41 4.43
N ARG A 13 -16.30 16.37 5.08
CA ARG A 13 -15.19 16.50 6.03
C ARG A 13 -13.99 17.28 5.48
N TYR A 14 -13.70 17.14 4.19
CA TYR A 14 -12.53 17.75 3.53
C TYR A 14 -12.92 18.83 2.52
N TRP A 15 -14.14 18.78 1.98
CA TRP A 15 -14.59 19.60 0.86
C TRP A 15 -15.67 20.62 1.21
N LYS A 16 -15.99 20.80 2.51
CA LYS A 16 -17.01 21.77 2.96
C LYS A 16 -16.69 23.22 2.56
N ASP A 17 -15.42 23.60 2.61
CA ASP A 17 -14.97 24.98 2.39
C ASP A 17 -14.51 25.23 0.94
N VAL A 18 -14.60 24.20 0.08
CA VAL A 18 -14.21 24.28 -1.33
C VAL A 18 -15.42 24.70 -2.16
N SER A 19 -15.24 25.72 -3.01
CA SER A 19 -16.31 26.27 -3.86
C SER A 19 -16.89 25.24 -4.83
N GLN A 20 -18.16 25.45 -5.22
CA GLN A 20 -18.83 24.56 -6.15
C GLN A 20 -18.18 24.57 -7.53
N ASP A 21 -17.73 25.74 -8.00
CA ASP A 21 -17.02 25.88 -9.28
C ASP A 21 -15.70 25.09 -9.30
N ALA A 22 -15.01 24.99 -8.17
CA ALA A 22 -13.81 24.15 -8.06
C ALA A 22 -14.13 22.67 -8.27
N LYS A 23 -15.23 22.21 -7.66
CA LYS A 23 -15.69 20.82 -7.77
C LYS A 23 -16.15 20.51 -9.18
N ASP A 24 -16.87 21.44 -9.78
CA ASP A 24 -17.33 21.35 -11.18
C ASP A 24 -16.17 21.27 -12.16
N PHE A 25 -15.17 22.14 -12.00
CA PHE A 25 -13.93 22.12 -12.79
C PHE A 25 -13.24 20.75 -12.74
N ILE A 26 -13.11 20.15 -11.54
CA ILE A 26 -12.50 18.84 -11.36
C ILE A 26 -13.29 17.73 -12.09
N LEU A 27 -14.63 17.77 -12.05
CA LEU A 27 -15.48 16.78 -12.71
C LEU A 27 -15.33 16.81 -14.24
N HIS A 28 -15.12 17.99 -14.84
CA HIS A 28 -14.89 18.10 -16.28
C HIS A 28 -13.52 17.57 -16.72
N LEU A 29 -12.52 17.60 -15.82
CA LEU A 29 -11.19 17.00 -16.08
C LEU A 29 -11.15 15.50 -15.81
N LEU A 30 -11.93 15.02 -14.85
CA LEU A 30 -12.00 13.60 -14.47
C LEU A 30 -13.06 12.84 -15.26
N GLN A 31 -13.04 12.96 -16.59
CA GLN A 31 -13.88 12.19 -17.51
C GLN A 31 -13.17 10.90 -17.95
N PRO A 32 -13.80 9.72 -17.90
CA PRO A 32 -13.19 8.46 -18.35
C PRO A 32 -12.97 8.44 -19.87
N GLU A 33 -13.97 8.93 -20.60
CA GLU A 33 -13.92 9.09 -22.05
C GLU A 33 -13.05 10.31 -22.40
N PRO A 34 -11.94 10.15 -23.13
CA PRO A 34 -11.03 11.25 -23.46
C PRO A 34 -11.72 12.38 -24.24
N GLU A 35 -12.66 12.03 -25.12
CA GLU A 35 -13.37 12.99 -25.97
C GLU A 35 -14.32 13.91 -25.19
N LYS A 36 -14.73 13.50 -23.98
CA LYS A 36 -15.57 14.31 -23.08
C LYS A 36 -14.74 15.13 -22.09
N ARG A 37 -13.45 14.81 -21.97
CA ARG A 37 -12.53 15.53 -21.07
C ARG A 37 -12.20 16.86 -21.70
N TRP A 38 -12.31 17.93 -20.91
CA TRP A 38 -11.87 19.24 -21.39
C TRP A 38 -10.41 19.24 -21.81
N THR A 39 -10.19 19.93 -22.91
CA THR A 39 -8.87 20.35 -23.36
C THR A 39 -8.31 21.43 -22.43
N SER A 40 -7.00 21.65 -22.50
CA SER A 40 -6.35 22.69 -21.71
C SER A 40 -6.90 24.09 -22.01
N GLU A 41 -7.31 24.35 -23.26
CA GLU A 41 -7.89 25.62 -23.69
C GLU A 41 -9.27 25.86 -23.07
N GLU A 42 -10.13 24.84 -23.08
CA GLU A 42 -11.44 24.89 -22.42
C GLU A 42 -11.30 25.05 -20.91
N ALA A 43 -10.40 24.29 -20.29
CA ALA A 43 -10.15 24.37 -18.85
C ALA A 43 -9.65 25.77 -18.43
N LEU A 44 -8.84 26.43 -19.26
CA LEU A 44 -8.35 27.79 -18.99
C LEU A 44 -9.48 28.83 -18.94
N SER A 45 -10.57 28.59 -19.67
CA SER A 45 -11.71 29.51 -19.75
C SER A 45 -12.66 29.44 -18.56
N HIS A 46 -12.52 28.44 -17.69
CA HIS A 46 -13.44 28.20 -16.58
C HIS A 46 -13.29 29.24 -15.46
N ALA A 47 -14.40 29.69 -14.88
CA ALA A 47 -14.48 30.75 -13.86
C ALA A 47 -13.58 30.51 -12.64
N TRP A 48 -13.39 29.23 -12.27
CA TRP A 48 -12.53 28.85 -11.15
C TRP A 48 -11.04 29.10 -11.43
N LEU A 49 -10.61 28.99 -12.68
CA LEU A 49 -9.20 29.18 -13.07
C LEU A 49 -8.92 30.59 -13.61
N SER A 50 -9.92 31.24 -14.21
CA SER A 50 -9.83 32.66 -14.64
C SER A 50 -9.72 33.64 -13.47
N GLY A 51 -10.05 33.19 -12.24
CA GLY A 51 -9.92 33.96 -11.01
C GLY A 51 -11.21 34.63 -10.54
N ASP A 52 -12.35 34.34 -11.17
CA ASP A 52 -13.63 34.96 -10.83
C ASP A 52 -14.30 34.31 -9.61
N SER A 53 -14.02 33.03 -9.33
CA SER A 53 -14.66 32.27 -8.25
C SER A 53 -13.71 31.46 -7.36
N ALA A 54 -12.40 31.63 -7.52
CA ALA A 54 -11.40 30.96 -6.68
C ALA A 54 -11.36 31.54 -5.26
N THR A 55 -11.40 30.66 -4.26
CA THR A 55 -11.28 31.02 -2.84
C THR A 55 -9.83 30.93 -2.38
N ASP A 56 -9.37 31.89 -1.57
CA ASP A 56 -8.05 31.82 -0.93
C ASP A 56 -8.10 30.95 0.34
N HIS A 57 -7.66 29.70 0.23
CA HIS A 57 -7.59 28.76 1.35
C HIS A 57 -6.20 28.11 1.43
N ASN A 58 -5.50 28.32 2.55
CA ASN A 58 -4.15 27.83 2.73
C ASN A 58 -4.12 26.44 3.39
N LEU A 59 -3.91 25.39 2.58
CA LEU A 59 -3.82 24.00 3.03
C LEU A 59 -2.44 23.62 3.61
N LEU A 60 -1.41 24.46 3.48
CA LEU A 60 -0.04 24.12 3.89
C LEU A 60 0.09 23.72 5.38
N PRO A 61 -0.59 24.36 6.34
CA PRO A 61 -0.51 23.98 7.75
C PRO A 61 -0.98 22.54 7.99
N GLU A 62 -2.09 22.14 7.38
CA GLU A 62 -2.70 20.82 7.56
C GLU A 62 -1.83 19.72 6.93
N ILE A 63 -1.30 19.99 5.73
CA ILE A 63 -0.36 19.09 5.04
C ILE A 63 0.88 18.88 5.89
N LYS A 64 1.47 19.94 6.46
CA LYS A 64 2.63 19.84 7.33
C LYS A 64 2.34 19.03 8.60
N ALA A 65 1.20 19.26 9.24
CA ALA A 65 0.78 18.51 10.42
C ALA A 65 0.60 17.01 10.10
N TYR A 66 -0.03 16.70 8.97
CA TYR A 66 -0.19 15.33 8.48
C TYR A 66 1.17 14.66 8.24
N MET A 67 2.10 15.32 7.55
CA MET A 67 3.43 14.79 7.29
C MET A 67 4.21 14.52 8.59
N ALA A 68 4.14 15.43 9.56
CA ALA A 68 4.77 15.26 10.87
C ALA A 68 4.20 14.04 11.61
N LYS A 69 2.87 13.88 11.62
CA LYS A 69 2.19 12.72 12.22
C LYS A 69 2.57 11.42 11.52
N ALA A 70 2.60 11.40 10.19
CA ALA A 70 3.00 10.23 9.41
C ALA A 70 4.46 9.84 9.69
N ARG A 71 5.37 10.83 9.81
CA ARG A 71 6.77 10.59 10.17
C ARG A 71 6.91 9.98 11.57
N LEU A 72 6.19 10.52 12.56
CA LEU A 72 6.19 9.97 13.91
C LEU A 72 5.68 8.52 13.93
N ARG A 73 4.56 8.25 13.26
CA ARG A 73 3.97 6.91 13.19
C ARG A 73 4.95 5.89 12.58
N ARG A 74 5.62 6.25 11.48
CA ARG A 74 6.67 5.42 10.89
C ARG A 74 7.80 5.13 11.86
N GLY A 75 8.26 6.15 12.60
CA GLY A 75 9.28 5.98 13.65
C GLY A 75 8.87 4.95 14.72
N ILE A 76 7.63 5.04 15.20
CA ILE A 76 7.08 4.09 16.19
C ILE A 76 7.02 2.67 15.62
N GLU A 77 6.55 2.52 14.38
CA GLU A 77 6.46 1.22 13.69
C GLU A 77 7.84 0.58 13.52
N MET A 78 8.87 1.37 13.18
CA MET A 78 10.25 0.87 13.08
C MET A 78 10.79 0.36 14.42
N VAL A 79 10.58 1.10 15.52
CA VAL A 79 11.04 0.66 16.84
C VAL A 79 10.33 -0.62 17.27
N LYS A 80 9.01 -0.72 17.05
CA LYS A 80 8.25 -1.94 17.32
C LYS A 80 8.79 -3.13 16.54
N LEU A 81 9.12 -2.93 15.25
CA LEU A 81 9.69 -3.98 14.42
C LEU A 81 11.08 -4.39 14.92
N ALA A 82 11.95 -3.44 15.27
CA ALA A 82 13.28 -3.72 15.81
C ALA A 82 13.19 -4.57 17.09
N ASN A 83 12.36 -4.14 18.04
CA ASN A 83 12.14 -4.89 19.29
C ASN A 83 11.55 -6.28 19.03
N ARG A 84 10.68 -6.43 18.02
CA ARG A 84 10.12 -7.73 17.63
C ARG A 84 11.19 -8.64 17.03
N ILE A 85 12.07 -8.11 16.17
CA ILE A 85 13.19 -8.87 15.59
C ILE A 85 14.15 -9.32 16.71
N GLU A 86 14.48 -8.45 17.66
CA GLU A 86 15.33 -8.80 18.80
C GLU A 86 14.71 -9.88 19.68
N SER A 87 13.42 -9.75 20.02
CA SER A 87 12.70 -10.78 20.78
C SER A 87 12.65 -12.13 20.06
N LEU A 88 12.58 -12.15 18.72
CA LEU A 88 12.60 -13.39 17.94
C LEU A 88 14.00 -14.02 17.92
N LYS A 89 15.05 -13.21 17.78
CA LYS A 89 16.44 -13.71 17.88
C LYS A 89 16.72 -14.34 19.24
N LEU A 90 16.25 -13.73 20.33
CA LEU A 90 16.39 -14.28 21.68
C LEU A 90 15.64 -15.62 21.88
N GLN A 91 14.61 -15.90 21.06
CA GLN A 91 13.94 -17.21 21.05
C GLN A 91 14.69 -18.25 20.21
N GLU A 92 15.45 -17.84 19.20
CA GLU A 92 16.29 -18.73 18.40
C GLU A 92 17.59 -19.11 19.12
N ASP A 93 18.10 -18.26 20.02
CA ASP A 93 19.31 -18.49 20.81
C ASP A 93 19.10 -19.35 22.08
N ASP A 94 17.93 -19.98 22.26
CA ASP A 94 17.71 -20.98 23.32
C ASP A 94 18.36 -22.31 22.91
N PRO A 95 19.48 -22.75 23.52
CA PRO A 95 20.21 -23.94 23.13
C PRO A 95 19.50 -25.27 23.45
N ASP A 96 18.24 -25.22 23.91
CA ASP A 96 17.45 -26.40 24.32
C ASP A 96 16.46 -26.89 23.24
N ASP A 97 16.50 -26.38 22.00
CA ASP A 97 15.90 -27.07 20.84
C ASP A 97 16.90 -28.04 20.18
N THR A 98 17.63 -28.77 21.03
CA THR A 98 18.34 -29.99 20.64
C THR A 98 17.53 -31.21 21.06
N ASP A 99 16.41 -31.52 20.39
CA ASP A 99 15.98 -32.93 20.25
C ASP A 99 14.95 -33.17 19.12
N PHE A 100 15.34 -32.98 17.86
CA PHE A 100 14.84 -33.88 16.83
C PHE A 100 15.85 -35.02 16.67
N ARG A 101 15.58 -36.09 17.42
CA ARG A 101 16.27 -37.39 17.33
C ARG A 101 16.35 -37.84 15.87
N ASP A 102 17.57 -37.89 15.33
CA ASP A 102 17.92 -38.63 14.11
C ASP A 102 17.83 -40.15 14.34
N GLU A 103 16.66 -40.66 14.74
CA GLU A 103 16.40 -42.10 14.89
C GLU A 103 15.35 -42.59 13.90
N ASP A 104 15.57 -42.43 12.60
CA ASP A 104 14.88 -43.29 11.61
C ASP A 104 15.57 -43.41 10.23
N PHE A 105 16.86 -43.09 10.10
CA PHE A 105 17.57 -43.30 8.82
C PHE A 105 17.88 -44.79 8.53
N ALA A 106 17.72 -45.68 9.50
CA ALA A 106 18.09 -47.10 9.37
C ALA A 106 17.00 -48.01 8.75
N LYS A 107 15.77 -47.53 8.50
CA LYS A 107 14.68 -48.41 8.01
C LYS A 107 14.43 -48.34 6.50
N HIS A 108 15.03 -47.41 5.75
CA HIS A 108 14.72 -47.24 4.31
C HIS A 108 15.76 -47.87 3.35
N THR A 109 16.95 -48.26 3.83
CA THR A 109 18.03 -48.79 2.96
C THR A 109 17.98 -50.31 2.76
N THR A 110 17.14 -51.07 3.47
CA THR A 110 17.14 -52.55 3.43
C THR A 110 16.15 -53.19 2.44
N LEU A 111 15.39 -52.43 1.65
CA LEU A 111 14.45 -52.99 0.67
C LEU A 111 14.82 -52.78 -0.81
N SER A 112 15.96 -52.16 -1.10
CA SER A 112 16.39 -51.91 -2.49
C SER A 112 17.54 -52.82 -2.98
N GLN A 113 18.09 -53.71 -2.15
CA GLN A 113 19.24 -54.53 -2.57
C GLN A 113 18.90 -55.95 -3.05
N ASP A 114 17.71 -56.49 -2.77
CA ASP A 114 17.39 -57.89 -3.13
C ASP A 114 16.61 -58.09 -4.45
N LYS A 115 16.19 -57.04 -5.16
CA LYS A 115 15.55 -57.21 -6.49
C LYS A 115 16.51 -57.15 -7.67
N LYS A 116 17.77 -56.75 -7.47
CA LYS A 116 18.77 -56.69 -8.56
C LYS A 116 19.48 -58.03 -8.80
N ALA A 117 19.25 -59.05 -7.97
CA ALA A 117 19.85 -60.37 -8.09
C ALA A 117 18.98 -61.42 -8.83
N LEU A 118 17.75 -61.09 -9.25
CA LEU A 118 16.86 -62.03 -9.97
C LEU A 118 16.59 -61.64 -11.44
N SER A 119 17.36 -60.69 -12.00
CA SER A 119 17.29 -60.32 -13.43
C SER A 119 18.54 -60.76 -14.22
N LYS A 120 19.42 -61.59 -13.64
CA LYS A 120 20.52 -62.22 -14.36
C LYS A 120 20.67 -63.68 -13.93
N ALA A 121 19.73 -64.50 -14.38
CA ALA A 121 19.89 -65.92 -14.68
C ALA A 121 18.85 -66.27 -15.75
#